data_AF-A0A2C1YLQ1-F1
#
_entry.id   AF-A0A2C1YLQ1-F1
#
_cell.length_a   1.000
_cell.length_b   1.000
_cell.length_c   1.000
_cell.angle_alpha   90.00
_cell.angle_beta   90.00
_cell.angle_gamma   90.00
#
_symmetry.space_group_name_H-M   'P 1'
#
loop_
_entity.id
_entity.type
_entity.pdbx_description
1 polymer ?
#
loop_
_entity_poly.entity_id
_entity_poly.type
_entity_poly.pdbx_seq_one_letter_code
_entity_poly.pdbx_strand_id
1 'polypeptide(L)'
;MIGSPEINKVIRKILSPALKENGFDKVNTRHNWGWHNHCIWVFDITAVGKYFSDVTGWSPMSVYVDLGIYYDFVPPKDSEIKIGTKNELVPKPLQCQLQKQLSCSLDQSIYTDSFHNPAEKKRNDIWWIEPDGSNIQEVINDIKQSFLSDGLLWFLKNTDLKTAFKKIESEHDSFNKFYKARYFAEHLNDDLKFEKYSHLLEKEQNRIDGLFS
;
A
#
# COMPACT_ATOMS: atom_id res chain seq x y z
N MET A 1 12.38 -9.38 -24.64
CA MET A 1 11.75 -9.35 -23.31
C MET A 1 12.29 -8.14 -22.58
N ILE A 2 11.41 -7.24 -22.16
CA ILE A 2 11.82 -6.05 -21.46
C ILE A 2 12.23 -6.36 -20.01
N GLY A 3 13.24 -5.65 -19.51
CA GLY A 3 13.71 -5.80 -18.15
C GLY A 3 13.24 -4.69 -17.21
N SER A 4 13.53 -4.89 -15.93
CA SER A 4 13.35 -3.87 -14.89
C SER A 4 14.05 -2.54 -15.24
N PRO A 5 15.28 -2.50 -15.82
CA PRO A 5 15.95 -1.23 -16.13
C PRO A 5 15.17 -0.31 -17.07
N GLU A 6 14.49 -0.85 -18.08
CA GLU A 6 13.74 -0.06 -19.05
C GLU A 6 12.45 0.50 -18.42
N ILE A 7 11.70 -0.33 -17.69
CA ILE A 7 10.52 0.12 -16.93
C ILE A 7 10.92 1.22 -15.94
N ASN A 8 12.05 1.03 -15.25
CA ASN A 8 12.59 1.97 -14.29
C ASN A 8 12.93 3.34 -14.90
N LYS A 9 13.38 3.39 -16.17
CA LYS A 9 13.62 4.65 -16.88
C LYS A 9 12.32 5.42 -17.10
N VAL A 10 11.24 4.74 -17.49
CA VAL A 10 9.94 5.38 -17.73
C VAL A 10 9.31 5.86 -16.43
N ILE A 11 9.37 5.07 -15.35
CA ILE A 11 8.90 5.48 -14.02
C ILE A 11 9.59 6.79 -13.58
N ARG A 12 10.92 6.86 -13.69
CA ARG A 12 11.68 8.06 -13.30
C ARG A 12 11.31 9.29 -14.12
N LYS A 13 10.99 9.10 -15.40
CA LYS A 13 10.64 10.20 -16.31
C LYS A 13 9.23 10.74 -16.04
N ILE A 14 8.27 9.87 -15.76
CA ILE A 14 6.84 10.23 -15.75
C ILE A 14 6.29 10.37 -14.33
N LEU A 15 6.52 9.37 -13.48
CA LEU A 15 5.87 9.25 -12.17
C LEU A 15 6.68 9.93 -11.06
N SER A 16 8.01 9.79 -11.07
CA SER A 16 8.85 10.37 -10.01
C SER A 16 8.68 11.89 -9.85
N PRO A 17 8.55 12.72 -10.91
CA PRO A 17 8.24 14.15 -10.74
C PRO A 17 6.91 14.39 -10.02
N ALA A 18 5.87 13.66 -10.41
CA ALA A 18 4.55 13.78 -9.80
C ALA A 18 4.56 13.42 -8.31
N LEU A 19 5.31 12.39 -7.90
CA LEU A 19 5.47 12.05 -6.49
C LEU A 19 6.16 13.18 -5.71
N LYS A 20 7.28 13.72 -6.24
CA LYS A 20 8.03 14.81 -5.59
C LYS A 20 7.19 16.08 -5.42
N GLU A 21 6.44 16.46 -6.46
CA GLU A 21 5.56 17.63 -6.45
C GLU A 21 4.42 17.50 -5.43
N ASN A 22 4.09 16.28 -5.00
CA ASN A 22 2.96 15.98 -4.13
C ASN A 22 3.38 15.39 -2.77
N GLY A 23 4.54 15.80 -2.24
CA GLY A 23 4.90 15.58 -0.85
C GLY A 23 5.78 14.36 -0.55
N PHE A 24 6.27 13.63 -1.57
CA PHE A 24 7.25 12.56 -1.34
C PHE A 24 8.68 13.12 -1.29
N ASP A 25 9.34 12.98 -0.15
CA ASP A 25 10.72 13.44 0.05
C ASP A 25 11.76 12.45 -0.51
N LYS A 26 11.51 11.15 -0.37
CA LYS A 26 12.41 10.08 -0.84
C LYS A 26 11.76 9.33 -1.98
N VAL A 27 11.99 9.84 -3.18
CA VAL A 27 11.49 9.24 -4.43
C VAL A 27 12.58 8.40 -5.07
N ASN A 28 12.39 7.08 -5.00
CA ASN A 28 13.17 6.13 -5.80
C ASN A 28 12.33 5.67 -6.99
N THR A 29 12.69 4.53 -7.56
CA THR A 29 11.94 3.99 -8.71
C THR A 29 10.81 3.06 -8.30
N ARG A 30 10.94 2.38 -7.16
CA ARG A 30 9.95 1.38 -6.72
C ARG A 30 9.40 1.66 -5.33
N HIS A 31 10.25 2.12 -4.42
CA HIS A 31 9.87 2.39 -3.04
C HIS A 31 10.02 3.88 -2.76
N ASN A 32 8.91 4.53 -2.38
CA ASN A 32 8.86 5.98 -2.21
C ASN A 32 8.20 6.33 -0.88
N TRP A 33 8.73 7.37 -0.24
CA TRP A 33 8.26 7.81 1.07
C TRP A 33 8.10 9.32 1.14
N GLY A 34 7.06 9.76 1.85
CA GLY A 34 6.85 11.15 2.28
C GLY A 34 6.61 11.18 3.79
N TRP A 35 7.26 12.08 4.51
CA TRP A 35 7.15 12.21 5.97
C TRP A 35 6.34 13.43 6.35
N HIS A 36 5.20 13.22 7.01
CA HIS A 36 4.19 14.23 7.32
C HIS A 36 3.79 14.14 8.80
N ASN A 37 4.49 14.86 9.68
CA ASN A 37 4.32 14.77 11.13
C ASN A 37 4.37 13.29 11.58
N HIS A 38 3.30 12.80 12.21
CA HIS A 38 3.15 11.42 12.66
C HIS A 38 2.76 10.41 11.58
N CYS A 39 2.68 10.83 10.31
CA CYS A 39 2.29 9.99 9.18
C CYS A 39 3.46 9.81 8.22
N ILE A 40 3.76 8.57 7.86
CA ILE A 40 4.71 8.24 6.80
C ILE A 40 3.92 7.62 5.64
N TRP A 41 3.86 8.35 4.53
CA TRP A 41 3.27 7.87 3.30
C TRP A 41 4.23 6.93 2.60
N VAL A 42 3.72 5.81 2.11
CA VAL A 42 4.46 4.78 1.37
C VAL A 42 3.79 4.58 0.02
N PHE A 43 4.54 4.72 -1.07
CA PHE A 43 4.10 4.39 -2.42
C PHE A 43 5.07 3.37 -3.01
N ASP A 44 4.57 2.16 -3.26
CA ASP A 44 5.34 1.00 -3.68
C ASP A 44 4.87 0.47 -5.03
N ILE A 45 5.80 0.24 -5.95
CA ILE A 45 5.52 -0.40 -7.23
C ILE A 45 6.21 -1.75 -7.23
N THR A 46 5.42 -2.82 -7.25
CA THR A 46 5.95 -4.18 -7.30
C THR A 46 5.65 -4.83 -8.64
N ALA A 47 6.66 -5.53 -9.17
CA ALA A 47 6.53 -6.29 -10.40
C ALA A 47 5.98 -7.70 -10.09
N VAL A 48 5.08 -8.17 -10.95
CA VAL A 48 4.62 -9.54 -11.00
C VAL A 48 5.81 -10.46 -11.27
N GLY A 49 6.07 -11.34 -10.32
CA GLY A 49 7.13 -12.34 -10.41
C GLY A 49 6.77 -13.49 -11.35
N LYS A 50 7.79 -14.23 -11.78
CA LYS A 50 7.64 -15.37 -12.70
C LYS A 50 6.63 -16.41 -12.20
N TYR A 51 6.72 -16.82 -10.94
CA TYR A 51 5.81 -17.82 -10.38
C TYR A 51 4.34 -17.36 -10.45
N PHE A 52 4.06 -16.10 -10.09
CA PHE A 52 2.71 -15.56 -10.18
C PHE A 52 2.24 -15.54 -11.64
N SER A 53 3.09 -15.10 -12.56
CA SER A 53 2.82 -15.13 -14.00
C SER A 53 2.46 -16.54 -14.50
N ASP A 54 3.27 -17.54 -14.16
CA ASP A 54 3.06 -18.94 -14.57
C ASP A 54 1.72 -19.51 -14.06
N VAL A 55 1.26 -19.08 -12.87
CA VAL A 55 0.01 -19.55 -12.26
C VAL A 55 -1.23 -18.79 -12.75
N THR A 56 -1.09 -17.50 -13.03
CA THR A 56 -2.25 -16.60 -13.24
C THR A 56 -2.44 -16.19 -14.70
N GLY A 57 -1.39 -16.30 -15.53
CA GLY A 57 -1.39 -15.84 -16.92
C GLY A 57 -0.99 -14.38 -17.12
N TRP A 58 -0.79 -13.60 -16.05
CA TRP A 58 -0.29 -12.22 -16.17
C TRP A 58 1.10 -12.19 -16.78
N SER A 59 1.37 -11.23 -17.67
CA SER A 59 2.71 -11.06 -18.24
C SER A 59 3.76 -10.80 -17.16
N PRO A 60 4.94 -11.47 -17.19
CA PRO A 60 6.05 -11.13 -16.29
C PRO A 60 6.39 -9.65 -16.41
N MET A 61 6.78 -9.01 -15.29
CA MET A 61 7.06 -7.57 -15.22
C MET A 61 5.85 -6.63 -15.32
N SER A 62 4.63 -7.15 -15.50
CA SER A 62 3.40 -6.41 -15.14
C SER A 62 3.52 -5.89 -13.71
N VAL A 63 2.86 -4.80 -13.35
CA VAL A 63 3.07 -4.14 -12.06
C VAL A 63 1.77 -3.91 -11.32
N TYR A 64 1.84 -3.88 -9.99
CA TYR A 64 0.80 -3.35 -9.14
C TYR A 64 1.39 -2.29 -8.21
N VAL A 65 0.52 -1.46 -7.66
CA VAL A 65 0.92 -0.35 -6.79
C VAL A 65 0.21 -0.42 -5.46
N ASP A 66 1.01 -0.54 -4.40
CA ASP A 66 0.56 -0.52 -3.02
C ASP A 66 0.86 0.82 -2.37
N LEU A 67 -0.14 1.35 -1.67
CA LEU A 67 -0.06 2.52 -0.83
C LEU A 67 -0.15 2.11 0.63
N GLY A 68 0.58 2.81 1.49
CA GLY A 68 0.53 2.61 2.93
C GLY A 68 0.69 3.91 3.70
N ILE A 69 0.00 4.03 4.83
CA ILE A 69 0.28 5.05 5.83
C ILE A 69 0.70 4.36 7.11
N TYR A 70 1.95 4.59 7.49
CA TYR A 70 2.51 4.18 8.76
C TYR A 70 2.40 5.33 9.76
N TYR A 71 1.92 5.05 10.96
CA TYR A 71 1.83 6.04 12.03
C TYR A 71 2.90 5.73 13.08
N ASP A 72 3.80 6.69 13.31
CA ASP A 72 5.02 6.47 14.11
C ASP A 72 4.75 6.28 15.62
N PHE A 73 3.57 6.69 16.09
CA PHE A 73 3.11 6.44 17.46
C PHE A 73 2.48 5.04 17.65
N VAL A 74 2.29 4.26 16.58
CA VAL A 74 1.79 2.87 16.70
C VAL A 74 3.00 1.94 16.66
N PRO A 75 3.31 1.23 17.77
CA PRO A 75 4.48 0.36 17.79
C PRO A 75 4.39 -0.75 16.72
N PRO A 76 5.53 -1.15 16.12
CA PRO A 76 5.55 -2.24 15.16
C PRO A 76 5.24 -3.59 15.84
N LYS A 77 4.43 -4.42 15.18
CA LYS A 77 3.98 -5.71 15.74
C LYS A 77 4.89 -6.89 15.41
N ASP A 78 5.20 -7.08 14.12
CA ASP A 78 5.78 -8.34 13.64
C ASP A 78 7.27 -8.21 13.24
N SER A 79 7.73 -6.99 12.96
CA SER A 79 9.11 -6.74 12.52
C SER A 79 9.53 -5.30 12.76
N GLU A 80 10.82 -5.10 13.04
CA GLU A 80 11.40 -3.77 13.11
C GLU A 80 11.21 -3.01 11.78
N ILE A 81 10.90 -1.72 11.90
CA ILE A 81 10.87 -0.83 10.74
C ILE A 81 12.30 -0.45 10.41
N LYS A 82 12.70 -0.68 9.17
CA LYS A 82 14.04 -0.33 8.70
C LYS A 82 14.28 1.18 8.84
N ILE A 83 15.48 1.54 9.28
CA ILE A 83 15.94 2.92 9.34
C ILE A 83 16.75 3.25 8.06
N GLY A 84 16.43 4.40 7.47
CA GLY A 84 17.08 4.95 6.30
C GLY A 84 18.42 5.62 6.62
N THR A 85 19.04 6.19 5.59
CA THR A 85 20.40 6.77 5.67
C THR A 85 20.45 8.11 6.42
N LYS A 86 19.32 8.78 6.59
CA LYS A 86 19.16 10.04 7.34
C LYS A 86 18.41 9.80 8.66
N ASN A 87 18.46 8.59 9.19
CA ASN A 87 17.76 8.18 10.41
C ASN A 87 16.21 8.26 10.30
N GLU A 88 15.67 8.16 9.09
CA GLU A 88 14.24 8.18 8.81
C GLU A 88 13.64 6.77 8.74
N LEU A 89 12.45 6.55 9.29
CA LEU A 89 11.75 5.25 9.16
C LEU A 89 11.33 5.02 7.70
N VAL A 90 11.63 3.83 7.16
CA VAL A 90 11.27 3.42 5.78
C VAL A 90 10.39 2.15 5.79
N PRO A 91 9.14 2.24 6.26
CA PRO A 91 8.23 1.11 6.31
C PRO A 91 7.85 0.61 4.92
N LYS A 92 7.52 -0.69 4.83
CA LYS A 92 6.87 -1.29 3.65
C LYS A 92 5.36 -1.17 3.74
N PRO A 93 4.61 -1.26 2.62
CA PRO A 93 3.14 -1.21 2.66
C PRO A 93 2.52 -2.19 3.67
N LEU A 94 2.98 -3.44 3.71
CA LEU A 94 2.49 -4.47 4.63
C LEU A 94 2.71 -4.14 6.12
N GLN A 95 3.65 -3.24 6.43
CA GLN A 95 3.93 -2.79 7.80
C GLN A 95 3.07 -1.58 8.20
N CYS A 96 2.32 -0.99 7.26
CA CYS A 96 1.50 0.19 7.48
C CYS A 96 0.15 -0.18 8.12
N GLN A 97 -0.35 0.69 9.00
CA GLN A 97 -1.63 0.50 9.68
C GLN A 97 -2.81 0.69 8.72
N LEU A 98 -2.70 1.59 7.76
CA LEU A 98 -3.63 1.73 6.65
C LEU A 98 -2.93 1.37 5.35
N GLN A 99 -3.60 0.56 4.53
CA GLN A 99 -3.12 0.10 3.24
C GLN A 99 -4.19 0.31 2.19
N LYS A 100 -3.77 0.52 0.94
CA LYS A 100 -4.64 0.61 -0.22
C LYS A 100 -3.86 0.21 -1.45
N GLN A 101 -4.46 -0.59 -2.32
CA GLN A 101 -3.93 -0.84 -3.65
C GLN A 101 -4.56 0.16 -4.64
N LEU A 102 -3.79 0.67 -5.60
CA LEU A 102 -4.35 1.47 -6.69
C LEU A 102 -5.01 0.58 -7.73
N SER A 103 -6.01 1.14 -8.41
CA SER A 103 -6.69 0.48 -9.52
C SER A 103 -6.23 1.04 -10.86
N CYS A 104 -6.01 0.12 -11.81
CA CYS A 104 -5.83 0.33 -13.23
C CYS A 104 -7.15 0.77 -13.86
N SER A 105 -7.08 1.85 -14.65
CA SER A 105 -8.20 2.35 -15.44
C SER A 105 -8.12 1.97 -16.92
N LEU A 106 -7.05 1.33 -17.36
CA LEU A 106 -6.92 0.85 -18.73
C LEU A 106 -7.86 -0.34 -18.99
N ASP A 107 -8.42 -0.40 -20.19
CA ASP A 107 -9.07 -1.61 -20.68
C ASP A 107 -7.99 -2.64 -21.04
N GLN A 108 -7.96 -3.73 -20.28
CA GLN A 108 -6.98 -4.81 -20.42
C GLN A 108 -7.65 -6.13 -20.85
N SER A 109 -8.93 -6.08 -21.27
CA SER A 109 -9.72 -7.24 -21.68
C SER A 109 -9.03 -8.07 -22.76
N ILE A 110 -8.33 -7.41 -23.69
CA ILE A 110 -7.58 -8.08 -24.76
C ILE A 110 -6.54 -9.08 -24.22
N TYR A 111 -5.99 -8.81 -23.02
CA TYR A 111 -5.01 -9.65 -22.36
C TYR A 111 -5.67 -10.66 -21.41
N THR A 112 -6.67 -10.22 -20.65
CA THR A 112 -7.21 -10.98 -19.51
C THR A 112 -8.41 -11.85 -19.83
N ASP A 113 -9.16 -11.59 -20.92
CA ASP A 113 -10.36 -12.37 -21.27
C ASP A 113 -10.08 -13.85 -21.53
N SER A 114 -8.84 -14.16 -21.92
CA SER A 114 -8.37 -15.52 -22.15
C SER A 114 -8.08 -16.32 -20.88
N PHE A 115 -7.99 -15.68 -19.71
CA PHE A 115 -7.64 -16.36 -18.47
C PHE A 115 -8.66 -17.45 -18.10
N HIS A 116 -8.22 -18.51 -17.46
CA HIS A 116 -9.16 -19.54 -16.99
C HIS A 116 -9.85 -19.12 -15.68
N ASN A 117 -9.14 -18.39 -14.81
CA ASN A 117 -9.64 -17.97 -13.51
C ASN A 117 -10.51 -16.71 -13.61
N PRO A 118 -11.82 -16.76 -13.30
CA PRO A 118 -12.70 -15.60 -13.35
C PRO A 118 -12.32 -14.48 -12.38
N ALA A 119 -11.64 -14.80 -11.27
CA ALA A 119 -11.14 -13.79 -10.34
C ALA A 119 -10.04 -12.95 -11.00
N GLU A 120 -9.09 -13.60 -11.68
CA GLU A 120 -7.99 -12.92 -12.39
C GLU A 120 -8.50 -12.06 -13.55
N LYS A 121 -9.55 -12.50 -14.28
CA LYS A 121 -10.20 -11.67 -15.33
C LYS A 121 -10.72 -10.33 -14.81
N LYS A 122 -11.22 -10.32 -13.57
CA LYS A 122 -11.88 -9.16 -12.96
C LYS A 122 -10.92 -8.26 -12.20
N ARG A 123 -9.65 -8.64 -12.10
CA ARG A 123 -8.65 -7.83 -11.41
C ARG A 123 -8.40 -6.54 -12.16
N ASN A 124 -8.47 -5.46 -11.41
CA ASN A 124 -8.16 -4.12 -11.88
C ASN A 124 -7.02 -3.50 -11.07
N ASP A 125 -6.24 -4.29 -10.36
CA ASP A 125 -5.17 -3.83 -9.47
C ASP A 125 -3.76 -4.08 -10.03
N ILE A 126 -3.69 -4.71 -11.21
CA ILE A 126 -2.46 -5.00 -11.94
C ILE A 126 -2.51 -4.32 -13.31
N TRP A 127 -1.42 -3.65 -13.67
CA TRP A 127 -1.17 -3.12 -15.00
C TRP A 127 -0.32 -4.12 -15.79
N TRP A 128 -0.92 -4.67 -16.84
CA TRP A 128 -0.27 -5.51 -17.84
C TRP A 128 0.83 -4.72 -18.53
N ILE A 129 2.04 -5.25 -18.51
CA ILE A 129 3.14 -4.75 -19.33
C ILE A 129 3.47 -5.81 -20.37
N GLU A 130 3.43 -5.40 -21.63
CA GLU A 130 3.73 -6.30 -22.74
C GLU A 130 5.17 -6.81 -22.66
N PRO A 131 5.46 -8.06 -23.09
CA PRO A 131 6.81 -8.61 -23.03
C PRO A 131 7.86 -7.80 -23.80
N ASP A 132 7.45 -7.03 -24.81
CA ASP A 132 8.32 -6.08 -25.55
C ASP A 132 8.33 -4.67 -24.94
N GLY A 133 7.42 -4.40 -24.00
CA GLY A 133 7.23 -3.13 -23.31
C GLY A 133 6.63 -2.01 -24.15
N SER A 134 6.00 -2.33 -25.27
CA SER A 134 5.35 -1.38 -26.17
C SER A 134 4.35 -0.45 -25.48
N ASN A 135 3.70 -0.91 -24.40
CA ASN A 135 2.68 -0.17 -23.66
C ASN A 135 3.16 0.52 -22.36
N ILE A 136 4.46 0.49 -22.03
CA ILE A 136 4.93 0.96 -20.70
C ILE A 136 4.64 2.43 -20.45
N GLN A 137 4.78 3.28 -21.47
CA GLN A 137 4.52 4.70 -21.31
C GLN A 137 3.06 4.96 -20.97
N GLU A 138 2.13 4.22 -21.57
CA GLU A 138 0.70 4.30 -21.25
C GLU A 138 0.44 3.82 -19.83
N VAL A 139 0.96 2.65 -19.45
CA VAL A 139 0.84 2.07 -18.10
C VAL A 139 1.33 3.03 -17.02
N ILE A 140 2.53 3.60 -17.16
CA ILE A 140 3.07 4.51 -16.15
C ILE A 140 2.29 5.84 -16.09
N ASN A 141 1.73 6.30 -17.22
CA ASN A 141 0.84 7.45 -17.21
C ASN A 141 -0.48 7.15 -16.48
N ASP A 142 -1.06 5.97 -16.68
CA ASP A 142 -2.27 5.55 -15.98
C ASP A 142 -2.03 5.44 -14.47
N ILE A 143 -0.91 4.82 -14.04
CA ILE A 143 -0.51 4.81 -12.62
C ILE A 143 -0.38 6.22 -12.05
N LYS A 144 0.20 7.16 -12.81
CA LYS A 144 0.28 8.57 -12.40
C LYS A 144 -1.12 9.17 -12.23
N GLN A 145 -2.05 8.91 -13.14
CA GLN A 145 -3.42 9.42 -13.03
C GLN A 145 -4.17 8.79 -11.86
N SER A 146 -4.08 7.47 -11.65
CA SER A 146 -4.66 6.78 -10.50
C SER A 146 -4.07 7.31 -9.18
N PHE A 147 -2.77 7.60 -9.15
CA PHE A 147 -2.16 8.28 -8.01
C PHE A 147 -2.76 9.67 -7.78
N LEU A 148 -2.80 10.54 -8.79
CA LEU A 148 -3.25 11.92 -8.62
C LEU A 148 -4.75 12.03 -8.28
N SER A 149 -5.58 11.18 -8.88
CA SER A 149 -7.03 11.23 -8.74
C SER A 149 -7.58 10.49 -7.53
N ASP A 150 -6.88 9.46 -7.04
CA ASP A 150 -7.35 8.62 -5.94
C ASP A 150 -6.30 8.47 -4.84
N GLY A 151 -5.08 8.03 -5.19
CA GLY A 151 -4.02 7.76 -4.22
C GLY A 151 -3.65 8.96 -3.33
N LEU A 152 -3.45 10.12 -3.95
CA LEU A 152 -3.11 11.37 -3.26
C LEU A 152 -4.25 11.84 -2.36
N LEU A 153 -5.50 11.81 -2.85
CA LEU A 153 -6.66 12.16 -2.05
C LEU A 153 -6.80 11.24 -0.83
N TRP A 154 -6.51 9.95 -1.01
CA TRP A 154 -6.49 8.98 0.07
C TRP A 154 -5.41 9.29 1.11
N PHE A 155 -4.19 9.65 0.69
CA PHE A 155 -3.12 10.06 1.59
C PHE A 155 -3.50 11.29 2.40
N LEU A 156 -3.95 12.35 1.73
CA LEU A 156 -4.34 13.61 2.36
C LEU A 156 -5.47 13.40 3.38
N LYS A 157 -6.51 12.66 2.98
CA LYS A 157 -7.65 12.35 3.85
C LYS A 157 -7.26 11.58 5.11
N ASN A 158 -6.35 10.63 4.99
CA ASN A 158 -5.94 9.78 6.12
C ASN A 158 -4.72 10.32 6.88
N THR A 159 -4.18 11.46 6.49
CA THR A 159 -3.22 12.19 7.33
C THR A 159 -3.93 12.90 8.49
N ASP A 160 -5.22 13.20 8.35
CA ASP A 160 -6.08 13.58 9.47
C ASP A 160 -6.30 12.35 10.39
N LEU A 161 -5.70 12.38 11.58
CA LEU A 161 -5.71 11.26 12.52
C LEU A 161 -7.13 10.88 12.96
N LYS A 162 -8.07 11.83 13.04
CA LYS A 162 -9.47 11.53 13.38
C LYS A 162 -10.14 10.71 12.26
N THR A 163 -9.89 11.07 11.01
CA THR A 163 -10.39 10.32 9.84
C THR A 163 -9.74 8.94 9.73
N ALA A 164 -8.42 8.87 9.93
CA ALA A 164 -7.70 7.60 9.97
C ALA A 164 -8.23 6.68 11.08
N PHE A 165 -8.46 7.22 12.27
CA PHE A 165 -8.99 6.46 13.39
C PHE A 165 -10.38 5.90 13.08
N LYS A 166 -11.30 6.72 12.56
CA LYS A 166 -12.63 6.26 12.12
C LYS A 166 -12.54 5.13 11.09
N LYS A 167 -11.57 5.21 10.18
CA LYS A 167 -11.34 4.15 9.19
C LYS A 167 -10.89 2.85 9.86
N ILE A 168 -9.96 2.91 10.82
CA ILE A 168 -9.54 1.74 11.61
C ILE A 168 -10.73 1.16 12.38
N GLU A 169 -11.58 2.00 12.98
CA GLU A 169 -12.77 1.56 13.71
C GLU A 169 -13.79 0.85 12.80
N SER A 170 -13.80 1.15 11.50
CA SER A 170 -14.68 0.52 10.50
C SER A 170 -14.18 -0.83 9.98
N GLU A 171 -12.93 -1.22 10.28
CA GLU A 171 -12.40 -2.52 9.88
C GLU A 171 -13.13 -3.69 10.58
N HIS A 172 -12.97 -4.90 10.07
CA HIS A 172 -13.48 -6.09 10.76
C HIS A 172 -12.79 -6.29 12.11
N ASP A 173 -13.58 -6.67 13.10
CA ASP A 173 -13.09 -6.95 14.45
C ASP A 173 -12.02 -8.03 14.41
N SER A 174 -10.85 -7.67 14.93
CA SER A 174 -9.66 -8.50 14.92
C SER A 174 -8.66 -7.94 15.92
N PHE A 175 -7.72 -8.77 16.33
CA PHE A 175 -6.57 -8.33 17.12
C PHE A 175 -5.88 -7.10 16.49
N ASN A 176 -5.62 -7.13 15.19
CA ASN A 176 -4.92 -6.05 14.49
C ASN A 176 -5.72 -4.74 14.51
N LYS A 177 -7.04 -4.80 14.34
CA LYS A 177 -7.91 -3.63 14.47
C LYS A 177 -7.79 -3.04 15.87
N PHE A 178 -8.00 -3.84 16.92
CA PHE A 178 -8.01 -3.35 18.29
C PHE A 178 -6.65 -2.84 18.73
N TYR A 179 -5.56 -3.46 18.28
CA TYR A 179 -4.20 -3.00 18.50
C TYR A 179 -4.00 -1.59 17.96
N LYS A 180 -4.31 -1.37 16.68
CA LYS A 180 -4.23 -0.05 16.05
C LYS A 180 -5.14 0.97 16.76
N ALA A 181 -6.39 0.59 17.01
CA ALA A 181 -7.39 1.45 17.61
C ALA A 181 -6.99 1.93 19.02
N ARG A 182 -6.36 1.06 19.82
CA ARG A 182 -5.84 1.40 21.14
C ARG A 182 -4.82 2.54 21.09
N TYR A 183 -3.79 2.42 20.25
CA TYR A 183 -2.75 3.43 20.15
C TYR A 183 -3.24 4.74 19.50
N PHE A 184 -4.21 4.66 18.60
CA PHE A 184 -4.89 5.87 18.10
C PHE A 184 -5.68 6.58 19.19
N ALA A 185 -6.41 5.85 20.03
CA ALA A 185 -7.14 6.43 21.15
C ALA A 185 -6.19 7.09 22.16
N GLU A 186 -5.09 6.41 22.50
CA GLU A 186 -4.03 6.93 23.37
C GLU A 186 -3.44 8.24 22.80
N HIS A 187 -3.02 8.22 21.54
CA HIS A 187 -2.42 9.40 20.90
C HIS A 187 -3.40 10.59 20.79
N LEU A 188 -4.70 10.30 20.64
CA LEU A 188 -5.75 11.33 20.57
C LEU A 188 -6.28 11.75 21.95
N ASN A 189 -5.76 11.20 23.05
CA ASN A 189 -6.23 11.43 24.43
C ASN A 189 -7.74 11.13 24.58
N ASP A 190 -8.23 10.04 23.98
CA ASP A 190 -9.60 9.55 24.13
C ASP A 190 -9.61 8.36 25.10
N ASP A 191 -9.63 8.68 26.41
CA ASP A 191 -9.52 7.69 27.50
C ASP A 191 -10.59 6.61 27.42
N LEU A 192 -11.84 6.99 27.09
CA LEU A 192 -12.95 6.04 26.97
C LEU A 192 -12.71 5.02 25.86
N LYS A 193 -12.22 5.48 24.69
CA LYS A 193 -11.87 4.56 23.61
C LYS A 193 -10.61 3.76 23.91
N PHE A 194 -9.65 4.34 24.61
CA PHE A 194 -8.44 3.64 25.02
C PHE A 194 -8.76 2.45 25.93
N GLU A 195 -9.58 2.66 26.96
CA GLU A 195 -10.04 1.58 27.85
C GLU A 195 -10.81 0.51 27.07
N LYS A 196 -11.76 0.92 26.24
CA LYS A 196 -12.55 0.01 25.40
C LYS A 196 -11.67 -0.86 24.51
N TYR A 197 -10.74 -0.26 23.76
CA TYR A 197 -9.91 -1.01 22.82
C TYR A 197 -8.82 -1.81 23.52
N SER A 198 -8.36 -1.39 24.69
CA SER A 198 -7.49 -2.21 25.55
C SER A 198 -8.18 -3.49 25.99
N HIS A 199 -9.43 -3.39 26.45
CA HIS A 199 -10.21 -4.56 26.86
C HIS A 199 -10.52 -5.51 25.68
N LEU A 200 -10.91 -4.97 24.53
CA LEU A 200 -11.16 -5.78 23.33
C LEU A 200 -9.90 -6.47 22.81
N LEU A 201 -8.74 -5.80 22.88
CA LEU A 201 -7.47 -6.37 22.49
C LEU A 201 -7.06 -7.53 23.40
N GLU A 202 -7.20 -7.37 24.72
CA GLU A 202 -6.92 -8.43 25.70
C GLU A 202 -7.83 -9.64 25.48
N LYS A 203 -9.12 -9.41 25.25
CA LYS A 203 -10.07 -10.49 24.95
C LYS A 203 -9.68 -11.27 23.70
N GLU A 204 -9.27 -10.59 22.63
CA GLU A 204 -8.81 -11.26 21.40
C GLU A 204 -7.48 -11.99 21.60
N GLN A 205 -6.56 -11.43 22.39
CA GLN A 205 -5.30 -12.11 22.75
C GLN A 205 -5.60 -13.44 23.48
N ASN A 206 -6.44 -13.40 24.51
CA ASN A 206 -6.83 -14.60 25.25
C ASN A 206 -7.53 -15.64 24.37
N ARG A 207 -8.36 -15.20 23.40
CA ARG A 207 -8.99 -16.10 22.43
C ARG A 207 -7.96 -16.78 21.53
N ILE A 208 -6.94 -16.06 21.10
CA ILE A 208 -5.86 -16.59 20.25
C ILE A 208 -5.02 -17.58 21.06
N ASP A 209 -4.59 -17.21 22.26
CA ASP A 209 -3.75 -18.07 23.11
C ASP A 209 -4.47 -19.36 23.51
N GLY A 210 -5.77 -19.27 23.80
CA GLY A 210 -6.62 -20.44 24.11
C GLY A 210 -6.87 -21.38 22.93
N LEU A 211 -6.57 -20.98 21.68
CA LEU A 211 -6.60 -21.89 20.52
C LEU A 211 -5.31 -22.69 20.37
N PHE A 212 -4.23 -22.26 21.01
CA PHE A 212 -2.91 -22.89 20.96
C PHE A 212 -2.51 -23.59 22.27
N SER A 213 -3.37 -23.54 23.29
CA SER A 213 -3.29 -24.30 24.53
C SER A 213 -4.03 -25.63 24.43
#